data_AF-A0A1X7SMH0-F1
#
_entry.id   AF-A0A1X7SMH0-F1
#
_cell.length_a   1.000
_cell.length_b   1.000
_cell.length_c   1.000
_cell.angle_alpha   90.00
_cell.angle_beta   90.00
_cell.angle_gamma   90.00
#
_symmetry.space_group_name_H-M   'P 1'
#
loop_
_entity.id
_entity.type
_entity.pdbx_description
1 polymer ?
#
loop_
_entity_poly.entity_id
_entity_poly.type
_entity_poly.pdbx_seq_one_letter_code
_entity_poly.pdbx_strand_id
1 'polypeptide(L)'
;YKSCKTILVRNVGKKEANFKLETNKPFSVSPSHSILPVNGCTQANVEFLPNNTGNYTGELTIHYDTGEVVYVQLYGTAIDVNVRLDKSSILMESTYIGLCSQRTLTLHNRTDIVSHFEWKLKSTVDEEELHRDIIKQELSDEEASSKRSLLDRCVHNPYLRDRVSILDHNFDKRKALINNERFLFYDDVFSIDPVEGELWPHSQIDVTISFQPEKAKNYSSVAYCDVTGRESRLPLRLKGEGLGPKLRFSFDSLDIQNIFVNSAHAYE
;
A
#
# COMPACT_ATOMS: atom_id res chain seq x y z
N TYR A 1 14.96 -2.92 -1.65
CA TYR A 1 15.98 -2.75 -0.59
C TYR A 1 17.24 -2.19 -1.25
N LYS A 2 17.95 -1.25 -0.63
CA LYS A 2 19.20 -0.71 -1.20
C LYS A 2 20.39 -1.63 -0.90
N SER A 3 21.19 -1.93 -1.91
CA SER A 3 22.48 -2.60 -1.72
C SER A 3 23.61 -1.59 -1.87
N CYS A 4 24.66 -1.70 -1.06
CA CYS A 4 25.81 -0.79 -1.12
C CYS A 4 27.10 -1.60 -1.17
N LYS A 5 27.96 -1.31 -2.14
CA LYS A 5 29.28 -1.92 -2.27
C LYS A 5 30.36 -0.85 -2.28
N THR A 6 31.29 -0.95 -1.34
CA THR A 6 32.44 -0.06 -1.28
C THR A 6 33.53 -0.52 -2.24
N ILE A 7 33.99 0.38 -3.11
CA ILE A 7 35.13 0.21 -4.00
C ILE A 7 36.29 1.09 -3.53
N LEU A 8 37.52 0.61 -3.74
CA LEU A 8 38.73 1.36 -3.42
C LEU A 8 39.25 2.02 -4.71
N VAL A 9 39.36 3.35 -4.68
CA VAL A 9 39.98 4.13 -5.76
C VAL A 9 41.37 4.56 -5.30
N ARG A 10 42.40 4.21 -6.08
CA ARG A 10 43.81 4.53 -5.76
C ARG A 10 44.43 5.34 -6.88
N ASN A 11 45.10 6.43 -6.51
CA ASN A 11 45.93 7.18 -7.44
C ASN A 11 47.28 6.45 -7.63
N VAL A 12 47.47 5.84 -8.80
CA VAL A 12 48.72 5.18 -9.23
C VAL A 12 49.58 6.05 -10.15
N GLY A 13 49.16 7.30 -10.37
CA GLY A 13 49.86 8.28 -11.20
C GLY A 13 51.01 8.97 -10.47
N LYS A 14 51.70 9.86 -11.17
CA LYS A 14 52.82 10.66 -10.65
C LYS A 14 52.42 12.08 -10.22
N LYS A 15 51.13 12.43 -10.35
CA LYS A 15 50.56 13.73 -9.98
C LYS A 15 49.29 13.51 -9.17
N GLU A 16 48.92 14.51 -8.37
CA GLU A 16 47.59 14.58 -7.76
C GLU A 16 46.51 14.43 -8.83
N ALA A 17 45.51 13.58 -8.54
CA ALA A 17 44.43 13.26 -9.44
C ALA A 17 43.12 13.85 -8.89
N ASN A 18 42.48 14.70 -9.69
CA ASN A 18 41.15 15.20 -9.43
C ASN A 18 40.17 14.50 -10.39
N PHE A 19 39.18 13.79 -9.84
CA PHE A 19 38.23 13.04 -10.63
C PHE A 19 36.80 13.16 -10.12
N LYS A 20 35.86 12.94 -11.05
CA LYS A 20 34.42 12.89 -10.79
C LYS A 20 33.90 11.49 -11.14
N LEU A 21 33.12 10.92 -10.23
CA LEU A 21 32.43 9.64 -10.42
C LEU A 21 30.96 9.91 -10.77
N GLU A 22 30.50 9.38 -11.88
CA GLU A 22 29.13 9.50 -12.34
C GLU A 22 28.55 8.15 -12.75
N THR A 23 27.26 7.94 -12.45
CA THR A 23 26.51 6.78 -12.90
C THR A 23 25.02 7.12 -12.93
N ASN A 24 24.23 6.29 -13.59
CA ASN A 24 22.80 6.49 -13.77
C ASN A 24 22.01 5.47 -12.95
N LYS A 25 20.76 5.85 -12.60
CA LYS A 25 19.81 4.93 -11.96
C LYS A 25 19.72 3.62 -12.77
N PRO A 26 19.66 2.45 -12.11
CA PRO A 26 19.44 2.21 -10.67
C PRO A 26 20.70 2.28 -9.79
N PHE A 27 21.86 2.64 -10.34
CA PHE A 27 23.09 2.79 -9.58
C PHE A 27 23.28 4.25 -9.14
N SER A 28 23.95 4.45 -8.01
CA SER A 28 24.41 5.75 -7.54
C SER A 28 25.79 5.59 -6.90
N VAL A 29 26.58 6.66 -6.86
CA VAL A 29 27.95 6.63 -6.31
C VAL A 29 28.18 7.80 -5.37
N SER A 30 28.83 7.53 -4.24
CA SER A 30 29.21 8.55 -3.25
C SER A 30 30.60 8.25 -2.65
N PRO A 31 31.53 9.22 -2.56
CA PRO A 31 31.42 10.60 -3.06
C PRO A 31 31.49 10.66 -4.60
N SER A 32 30.81 11.65 -5.19
CA SER A 32 30.81 11.89 -6.65
C SER A 32 32.02 12.70 -7.13
N HIS A 33 32.77 13.32 -6.21
CA HIS A 33 33.98 14.08 -6.52
C HIS A 33 35.05 13.78 -5.46
N SER A 34 36.30 13.62 -5.88
CA SER A 34 37.41 13.37 -4.96
C SER A 34 38.74 13.82 -5.54
N ILE A 35 39.62 14.24 -4.65
CA ILE A 35 41.00 14.61 -4.95
C ILE A 35 41.91 13.63 -4.23
N LEU A 36 42.83 13.01 -4.96
CA LEU A 36 43.76 12.02 -4.42
C LEU A 36 45.22 12.44 -4.65
N PRO A 37 46.04 12.55 -3.60
CA PRO A 37 47.48 12.76 -3.75
C PRO A 37 48.13 11.53 -4.40
N VAL A 38 49.38 11.66 -4.82
CA VAL A 38 50.17 10.56 -5.39
C VAL A 38 50.22 9.39 -4.38
N ASN A 39 49.91 8.18 -4.84
CA ASN A 39 49.75 6.96 -4.01
C ASN A 39 48.62 7.01 -2.97
N GLY A 40 47.80 8.06 -2.96
CA GLY A 40 46.62 8.17 -2.11
C GLY A 40 45.51 7.21 -2.52
N CYS A 41 44.62 6.90 -1.58
CA CYS A 41 43.43 6.11 -1.86
C CYS A 41 42.21 6.67 -1.14
N THR A 42 41.03 6.45 -1.74
CA THR A 42 39.73 6.79 -1.16
C THR A 42 38.77 5.63 -1.38
N GLN A 43 37.77 5.56 -0.52
CA GLN A 43 36.66 4.62 -0.66
C GLN A 43 35.49 5.34 -1.31
N ALA A 44 34.90 4.71 -2.32
CA ALA A 44 33.65 5.15 -2.92
C ALA A 44 32.59 4.06 -2.75
N ASN A 45 31.39 4.45 -2.39
CA ASN A 45 30.26 3.57 -2.19
C ASN A 45 29.38 3.61 -3.44
N VAL A 46 29.25 2.47 -4.11
CA VAL A 46 28.30 2.27 -5.19
C VAL A 46 27.04 1.67 -4.59
N GLU A 47 25.95 2.42 -4.64
CA GLU A 47 24.63 1.98 -4.22
C GLU A 47 23.85 1.46 -5.43
N PHE A 48 23.04 0.41 -5.22
CA PHE A 48 22.16 -0.19 -6.21
C PHE A 48 20.74 -0.25 -5.64
N LEU A 49 19.82 0.44 -6.31
CA LEU A 49 18.42 0.54 -5.95
C LEU A 49 17.54 0.25 -7.18
N PRO A 50 17.30 -1.04 -7.48
CA PRO A 50 16.41 -1.44 -8.58
C PRO A 50 14.94 -1.22 -8.21
N ASN A 51 14.13 -0.91 -9.22
CA ASN A 51 12.68 -0.76 -9.04
C ASN A 51 11.93 -2.08 -9.29
N ASN A 52 12.41 -2.89 -10.24
CA ASN A 52 11.75 -4.13 -10.66
C ASN A 52 12.74 -5.29 -10.54
N THR A 53 12.22 -6.52 -10.61
CA THR A 53 13.08 -7.70 -10.69
C THR A 53 13.76 -7.79 -12.06
N GLY A 54 14.95 -8.39 -12.10
CA GLY A 54 15.70 -8.60 -13.34
C GLY A 54 17.17 -8.25 -13.25
N ASN A 55 17.84 -8.34 -14.40
CA ASN A 55 19.26 -8.05 -14.53
C ASN A 55 19.45 -6.61 -14.98
N TYR A 56 20.32 -5.90 -14.28
CA TYR A 56 20.68 -4.51 -14.53
C TYR A 56 22.15 -4.42 -14.88
N THR A 57 22.41 -3.74 -15.99
CA THR A 57 23.74 -3.36 -16.44
C THR A 57 23.81 -1.84 -16.41
N GLY A 58 24.88 -1.31 -15.82
CA GLY A 58 25.15 0.12 -15.79
C GLY A 58 26.60 0.41 -16.07
N GLU A 59 26.91 1.69 -16.18
CA GLU A 59 28.27 2.16 -16.37
C GLU A 59 28.58 3.21 -15.30
N LEU A 60 29.74 3.07 -14.68
CA LEU A 60 30.34 4.06 -13.80
C LEU A 60 31.45 4.77 -14.59
N THR A 61 31.27 6.06 -14.81
CA THR A 61 32.24 6.91 -15.51
C THR A 61 33.11 7.64 -14.50
N ILE A 62 34.41 7.64 -14.78
CA ILE A 62 35.40 8.40 -14.03
C ILE A 62 35.91 9.50 -14.97
N HIS A 63 35.53 10.74 -14.70
CA HIS A 63 35.99 11.90 -15.44
C HIS A 63 37.20 12.51 -14.74
N TYR A 64 38.34 12.50 -15.41
CA TYR A 64 39.56 13.15 -14.93
C TYR A 64 39.60 14.62 -15.35
N ASP A 65 40.31 15.44 -14.59
CA ASP A 65 40.62 16.83 -14.94
C ASP A 65 41.43 16.98 -16.24
N THR A 66 42.15 15.93 -16.63
CA THR A 66 42.88 15.82 -17.90
C THR A 66 41.98 15.69 -19.13
N GLY A 67 40.67 15.49 -18.94
CA GLY A 67 39.70 15.23 -20.00
C GLY A 67 39.56 13.74 -20.37
N GLU A 68 40.35 12.86 -19.75
CA GLU A 68 40.21 11.42 -19.92
C GLU A 68 38.96 10.91 -19.20
N VAL A 69 38.29 9.93 -19.80
CA VAL A 69 37.12 9.27 -19.22
C VAL A 69 37.36 7.77 -19.18
N VAL A 70 37.24 7.18 -18.00
CA VAL A 70 37.36 5.73 -17.79
C VAL A 70 35.98 5.17 -17.46
N TYR A 71 35.68 4.01 -18.03
CA TYR A 71 34.41 3.33 -17.89
C TYR A 71 34.58 2.05 -17.08
N VAL A 72 33.71 1.85 -16.10
CA VAL A 72 33.64 0.62 -15.30
C VAL A 72 32.24 0.05 -15.41
N GLN A 73 32.15 -1.21 -15.84
CA GLN A 73 30.86 -1.85 -15.99
C GLN A 73 30.31 -2.32 -14.64
N LEU A 74 29.07 -1.94 -14.37
CA LEU A 74 28.31 -2.33 -13.19
C LEU A 74 27.29 -3.40 -13.57
N TYR A 75 27.18 -4.42 -12.73
CA TYR A 75 26.20 -5.49 -12.87
C TYR A 75 25.47 -5.70 -11.55
N GLY A 76 24.17 -5.85 -11.61
CA GLY A 76 23.33 -6.17 -10.46
C GLY A 76 22.11 -6.96 -10.88
N THR A 77 21.66 -7.87 -10.03
CA THR A 77 20.41 -8.61 -10.24
C THR A 77 19.48 -8.29 -9.08
N ALA A 78 18.25 -7.93 -9.41
CA ALA A 78 17.17 -7.69 -8.48
C ALA A 78 16.24 -8.91 -8.47
N ILE A 79 15.97 -9.43 -7.27
CA ILE A 79 15.03 -10.54 -7.06
C ILE A 79 14.05 -10.17 -5.96
N ASP A 80 12.85 -10.73 -6.03
CA ASP A 80 11.84 -10.57 -5.00
C ASP A 80 12.32 -11.13 -3.66
N VAL A 81 12.03 -10.40 -2.59
CA VAL A 81 12.13 -10.96 -1.24
C VAL A 81 11.24 -12.20 -1.11
N ASN A 82 11.78 -13.23 -0.47
CA ASN A 82 11.10 -14.50 -0.25
C ASN A 82 10.14 -14.44 0.94
N VAL A 83 9.15 -13.54 0.84
CA VAL A 83 8.02 -13.45 1.76
C VAL A 83 6.81 -14.14 1.14
N ARG A 84 6.11 -14.97 1.91
CA ARG A 84 5.01 -15.81 1.42
C ARG A 84 3.89 -15.93 2.44
N LEU A 85 2.66 -15.98 1.93
CA LEU A 85 1.50 -16.44 2.68
C LEU A 85 1.52 -17.98 2.77
N ASP A 86 1.16 -18.54 3.92
CA ASP A 86 0.91 -19.99 4.05
C ASP A 86 -0.25 -20.43 3.14
N LYS A 87 -1.25 -19.55 2.94
CA LYS A 87 -2.43 -19.77 2.09
C LYS A 87 -2.74 -18.53 1.23
N SER A 88 -3.10 -18.75 -0.04
CA SER A 88 -3.56 -17.69 -0.96
C SER A 88 -5.08 -17.53 -1.00
N SER A 89 -5.81 -18.35 -0.24
CA SER A 89 -7.26 -18.23 -0.09
C SER A 89 -7.73 -18.76 1.26
N ILE A 90 -8.65 -18.03 1.88
CA ILE A 90 -9.30 -18.40 3.13
C ILE A 90 -10.80 -18.48 2.88
N LEU A 91 -11.35 -19.65 3.19
CA LEU A 91 -12.79 -19.82 3.35
C LEU A 91 -13.11 -19.65 4.83
N MET A 92 -13.93 -18.67 5.18
CA MET A 92 -14.45 -18.46 6.53
C MET A 92 -15.57 -19.46 6.81
N GLU A 93 -15.83 -19.67 8.09
CA GLU A 93 -16.94 -20.52 8.50
C GLU A 93 -18.27 -19.83 8.23
N SER A 94 -19.29 -20.61 7.84
CA SER A 94 -20.62 -20.06 7.62
C SER A 94 -21.13 -19.43 8.92
N THR A 95 -21.33 -18.12 8.91
CA THR A 95 -21.54 -17.31 10.13
C THR A 95 -22.92 -16.68 10.08
N TYR A 96 -23.70 -16.75 11.17
CA TYR A 96 -25.00 -16.10 11.23
C TYR A 96 -24.87 -14.58 11.17
N ILE A 97 -25.84 -13.92 10.55
CA ILE A 97 -25.86 -12.46 10.46
C ILE A 97 -25.71 -11.82 11.84
N GLY A 98 -24.85 -10.80 11.94
CA GLY A 98 -24.53 -10.11 13.18
C GLY A 98 -23.51 -10.80 14.10
N LEU A 99 -23.14 -12.05 13.82
CA LEU A 99 -22.03 -12.74 14.51
C LEU A 99 -20.71 -12.56 13.75
N CYS A 100 -19.61 -12.90 14.41
CA CYS A 100 -18.27 -12.84 13.85
C CYS A 100 -17.60 -14.22 13.92
N SER A 101 -16.92 -14.63 12.84
CA SER A 101 -15.96 -15.73 12.86
C SER A 101 -14.57 -15.24 12.52
N GLN A 102 -13.55 -15.93 13.01
CA GLN A 102 -12.16 -15.56 12.80
C GLN A 102 -11.33 -16.73 12.28
N ARG A 103 -10.32 -16.42 11.46
CA ARG A 103 -9.30 -17.36 11.00
C ARG A 103 -7.94 -16.69 10.95
N THR A 104 -6.91 -17.47 11.22
CA THR A 104 -5.52 -16.99 11.17
C THR A 104 -4.85 -17.42 9.87
N LEU A 105 -4.06 -16.51 9.32
CA LEU A 105 -3.18 -16.67 8.18
C LEU A 105 -1.75 -16.39 8.63
N THR A 106 -0.78 -17.19 8.20
CA THR A 106 0.61 -16.97 8.59
C THR A 106 1.40 -16.40 7.43
N LEU A 107 2.05 -15.27 7.66
CA LEU A 107 2.94 -14.63 6.71
C LEU A 107 4.38 -14.93 7.12
N HIS A 108 5.13 -15.59 6.25
CA HIS A 108 6.50 -16.05 6.50
C HIS A 108 7.51 -15.17 5.78
N ASN A 109 8.52 -14.68 6.51
CA ASN A 109 9.70 -14.07 5.93
C ASN A 109 10.85 -15.09 5.92
N ARG A 110 11.27 -15.52 4.73
CA ARG A 110 12.41 -16.44 4.56
C ARG A 110 13.67 -15.74 4.06
N THR A 111 13.74 -14.43 4.24
CA THR A 111 14.91 -13.62 3.89
C THR A 111 15.71 -13.21 5.10
N ASP A 112 16.91 -12.69 4.85
CA ASP A 112 17.85 -12.22 5.87
C ASP A 112 17.61 -10.74 6.24
N ILE A 113 16.56 -10.12 5.68
CA ILE A 113 16.24 -8.69 5.87
C ILE A 113 14.86 -8.50 6.48
N VAL A 114 14.71 -7.44 7.27
CA VAL A 114 13.39 -7.00 7.76
C VAL A 114 12.57 -6.52 6.57
N SER A 115 11.32 -6.97 6.48
CA SER A 115 10.38 -6.54 5.44
C SER A 115 9.17 -5.90 6.09
N HIS A 116 8.75 -4.73 5.61
CA HIS A 116 7.49 -4.12 6.01
C HIS A 116 6.39 -4.64 5.08
N PHE A 117 5.21 -4.91 5.65
CA PHE A 117 4.05 -5.33 4.89
C PHE A 117 2.84 -4.45 5.18
N GLU A 118 1.98 -4.30 4.16
CA GLU A 118 0.70 -3.59 4.25
C GLU A 118 -0.35 -4.33 3.44
N TRP A 119 -1.55 -4.48 3.99
CA TRP A 119 -2.70 -4.99 3.25
C TRP A 119 -3.35 -3.86 2.47
N LYS A 120 -3.43 -4.02 1.14
CA LYS A 120 -3.95 -3.06 0.18
C LYS A 120 -5.23 -3.55 -0.46
N LEU A 121 -6.06 -2.61 -0.90
CA LEU A 121 -7.28 -2.87 -1.64
C LEU A 121 -7.03 -3.17 -3.13
N LYS A 122 -6.01 -2.53 -3.72
CA LYS A 122 -5.68 -2.63 -5.15
C LYS A 122 -4.54 -3.61 -5.41
N SER A 123 -4.48 -4.16 -6.62
CA SER A 123 -3.50 -5.19 -6.95
C SER A 123 -2.12 -4.62 -7.30
N THR A 124 -2.07 -3.40 -7.83
CA THR A 124 -0.86 -2.70 -8.24
C THR A 124 -0.86 -1.24 -7.81
N VAL A 125 0.32 -0.63 -7.82
CA VAL A 125 0.49 0.81 -7.56
C VAL A 125 -0.17 1.65 -8.66
N ASP A 126 -0.11 1.20 -9.91
CA ASP A 126 -0.72 1.90 -11.06
C ASP A 126 -2.26 1.98 -10.92
N GLU A 127 -2.90 0.92 -10.40
CA GLU A 127 -4.35 0.93 -10.11
C GLU A 127 -4.71 1.91 -9.00
N GLU A 128 -3.83 2.08 -8.00
CA GLU A 128 -4.00 3.08 -6.95
C GLU A 128 -3.87 4.50 -7.49
N GLU A 129 -2.89 4.76 -8.35
CA GLU A 129 -2.69 6.06 -8.98
C GLU A 129 -3.87 6.44 -9.88
N LEU A 130 -4.33 5.52 -10.73
CA LEU A 130 -5.52 5.74 -11.57
C LEU A 130 -6.75 6.07 -10.71
N HIS A 131 -6.98 5.32 -9.64
CA HIS A 131 -8.12 5.55 -8.76
C HIS A 131 -8.00 6.89 -8.01
N ARG A 132 -6.79 7.27 -7.61
CA ARG A 132 -6.51 8.57 -6.98
C ARG A 132 -6.81 9.72 -7.93
N ASP A 133 -6.46 9.58 -9.20
CA ASP A 133 -6.71 10.60 -10.21
C ASP A 133 -8.20 10.78 -10.50
N ILE A 134 -8.98 9.70 -10.53
CA ILE A 134 -10.45 9.76 -10.62
C ILE A 134 -11.02 10.58 -9.46
N ILE A 135 -10.65 10.25 -8.22
CA ILE A 135 -11.17 10.95 -7.02
C ILE A 135 -10.74 12.43 -7.03
N LYS A 136 -9.50 12.74 -7.46
CA LYS A 136 -9.03 14.12 -7.60
C LYS A 136 -9.83 14.91 -8.63
N GLN A 137 -10.18 14.28 -9.75
CA GLN A 137 -10.97 14.91 -10.80
C GLN A 137 -12.38 15.22 -10.28
N GLU A 138 -13.05 14.25 -9.66
CA GLU A 138 -14.37 14.45 -9.04
C GLU A 138 -14.35 15.59 -8.00
N LEU A 139 -13.32 15.64 -7.15
CA LEU A 139 -13.18 16.70 -6.16
C LEU A 139 -12.95 18.07 -6.80
N SER A 140 -12.20 18.13 -7.90
CA SER A 140 -11.95 19.38 -8.63
C SER A 140 -13.22 19.92 -9.29
N ASP A 141 -14.08 19.02 -9.80
CA ASP A 141 -15.39 19.38 -10.34
C ASP A 141 -16.36 19.85 -9.24
N GLU A 142 -16.34 19.20 -8.07
CA GLU A 142 -17.08 19.61 -6.87
C GLU A 142 -16.63 21.00 -6.38
N GLU A 143 -15.32 21.28 -6.38
CA GLU A 143 -14.75 22.57 -6.01
C GLU A 143 -15.19 23.67 -6.97
N ALA A 144 -15.06 23.44 -8.28
CA ALA A 144 -15.43 24.42 -9.30
C ALA A 144 -16.92 24.76 -9.25
N SER A 145 -17.79 23.76 -9.08
CA SER A 145 -19.24 23.96 -8.96
C SER A 145 -19.62 24.70 -7.67
N SER A 146 -19.03 24.33 -6.53
CA SER A 146 -19.26 24.98 -5.24
C SER A 146 -18.78 26.43 -5.24
N LYS A 147 -17.60 26.70 -5.82
CA LYS A 147 -17.03 28.04 -5.93
C LYS A 147 -17.88 28.92 -6.85
N ARG A 148 -18.33 28.41 -8.00
CA ARG A 148 -19.28 29.12 -8.88
C ARG A 148 -20.57 29.49 -8.15
N SER A 149 -21.17 28.54 -7.43
CA SER A 149 -22.40 28.78 -6.66
C SER A 149 -22.21 29.82 -5.54
N LEU A 150 -21.06 29.82 -4.85
CA LEU A 150 -20.76 30.84 -3.85
C LEU A 150 -20.53 32.22 -4.46
N LEU A 151 -19.79 32.30 -5.57
CA LEU A 151 -19.52 33.57 -6.24
C LEU A 151 -20.81 34.22 -6.75
N ASP A 152 -21.74 33.43 -7.30
CA ASP A 152 -23.06 33.91 -7.73
C ASP A 152 -23.87 34.51 -6.56
N ARG A 153 -23.83 33.87 -5.38
CA ARG A 153 -24.45 34.41 -4.16
C ARG A 153 -23.74 35.66 -3.62
N CYS A 154 -22.42 35.77 -3.80
CA CYS A 154 -21.64 36.94 -3.38
C CYS A 154 -22.02 38.21 -4.16
N VAL A 155 -22.55 38.07 -5.40
CA VAL A 155 -23.09 39.21 -6.16
C VAL A 155 -24.20 39.92 -5.38
N HIS A 156 -24.99 39.16 -4.63
CA HIS A 156 -26.13 39.66 -3.85
C HIS A 156 -25.77 39.97 -2.39
N ASN A 157 -24.70 39.39 -1.86
CA ASN A 157 -24.25 39.60 -0.48
C ASN A 157 -22.70 39.63 -0.39
N PRO A 158 -22.09 40.84 -0.33
CA PRO A 158 -20.64 41.01 -0.29
C PRO A 158 -19.93 40.40 0.93
N TYR A 159 -20.65 40.21 2.05
CA TYR A 159 -20.11 39.63 3.28
C TYR A 159 -19.79 38.13 3.15
N LEU A 160 -20.23 37.48 2.07
CA LEU A 160 -19.92 36.06 1.79
C LEU A 160 -18.54 35.84 1.19
N ARG A 161 -17.81 36.91 0.82
CA ARG A 161 -16.48 36.80 0.21
C ARG A 161 -15.48 36.07 1.11
N ASP A 162 -15.55 36.29 2.42
CA ASP A 162 -14.68 35.61 3.39
C ASP A 162 -14.93 34.10 3.47
N ARG A 163 -16.11 33.63 3.02
CA ARG A 163 -16.41 32.19 2.93
C ARG A 163 -15.73 31.49 1.75
N VAL A 164 -15.23 32.23 0.77
CA VAL A 164 -14.47 31.65 -0.37
C VAL A 164 -13.15 31.09 0.13
N SER A 165 -12.44 31.81 0.99
CA SER A 165 -11.18 31.33 1.59
C SER A 165 -11.38 30.10 2.48
N ILE A 166 -12.50 30.03 3.22
CA ILE A 166 -12.86 28.86 4.01
C ILE A 166 -13.15 27.65 3.09
N LEU A 167 -13.82 27.88 1.96
CA LEU A 167 -14.09 26.83 0.98
C LEU A 167 -12.79 26.31 0.36
N ASP A 168 -11.92 27.20 -0.13
CA ASP A 168 -10.63 26.82 -0.73
C ASP A 168 -9.80 26.00 0.28
N HIS A 169 -9.72 26.44 1.54
CA HIS A 169 -9.01 25.70 2.59
C HIS A 169 -9.58 24.30 2.83
N ASN A 170 -10.91 24.14 2.81
CA ASN A 170 -11.54 22.82 2.98
C ASN A 170 -11.22 21.89 1.80
N PHE A 171 -11.21 22.40 0.57
CA PHE A 171 -10.84 21.61 -0.61
C PHE A 171 -9.36 21.25 -0.62
N ASP A 172 -8.47 22.18 -0.24
CA ASP A 172 -7.04 21.90 -0.08
C ASP A 172 -6.79 20.79 0.94
N LYS A 173 -7.51 20.83 2.07
CA LYS A 173 -7.46 19.76 3.07
C LYS A 173 -7.91 18.41 2.49
N ARG A 174 -9.00 18.37 1.73
CA ARG A 174 -9.49 17.13 1.08
C ARG A 174 -8.51 16.62 0.03
N LYS A 175 -7.90 17.50 -0.79
CA LYS A 175 -6.84 17.13 -1.75
C LYS A 175 -5.63 16.54 -1.05
N ALA A 176 -5.20 17.13 0.07
CA ALA A 176 -4.10 16.60 0.87
C ALA A 176 -4.40 15.19 1.40
N LEU A 177 -5.63 14.94 1.87
CA LEU A 177 -6.06 13.60 2.29
C LEU A 177 -6.02 12.61 1.12
N ILE A 178 -6.55 12.98 -0.06
CA ILE A 178 -6.52 12.11 -1.25
C ILE A 178 -5.09 11.83 -1.70
N ASN A 179 -4.16 12.79 -1.60
CA ASN A 179 -2.76 12.58 -1.96
C ASN A 179 -2.06 11.61 -1.01
N ASN A 180 -2.40 11.66 0.28
CA ASN A 180 -1.80 10.83 1.32
C ASN A 180 -2.54 9.51 1.54
N GLU A 181 -3.61 9.24 0.78
CA GLU A 181 -4.40 8.02 0.90
C GLU A 181 -3.53 6.79 0.58
N ARG A 182 -3.53 5.81 1.49
CA ARG A 182 -2.67 4.62 1.42
C ARG A 182 -3.37 3.41 0.80
N PHE A 183 -4.67 3.52 0.49
CA PHE A 183 -5.47 2.44 -0.10
C PHE A 183 -5.36 1.12 0.67
N LEU A 184 -5.33 1.22 2.00
CA LEU A 184 -5.32 0.05 2.87
C LEU A 184 -6.58 -0.78 2.63
N PHE A 185 -6.48 -2.08 2.85
CA PHE A 185 -7.60 -2.98 2.70
C PHE A 185 -8.72 -2.58 3.67
N TYR A 186 -9.91 -2.37 3.10
CA TYR A 186 -11.13 -2.10 3.83
C TYR A 186 -12.27 -2.84 3.13
N ASP A 187 -13.08 -3.54 3.92
CA ASP A 187 -14.28 -4.24 3.49
C ASP A 187 -15.27 -4.19 4.65
N ASP A 188 -16.56 -4.03 4.36
CA ASP A 188 -17.59 -3.91 5.39
C ASP A 188 -17.79 -5.23 6.16
N VAL A 189 -17.34 -6.35 5.60
CA VAL A 189 -17.62 -7.70 6.11
C VAL A 189 -16.35 -8.44 6.52
N PHE A 190 -15.22 -8.16 5.86
CA PHE A 190 -13.92 -8.73 6.22
C PHE A 190 -13.00 -7.69 6.85
N SER A 191 -12.38 -8.03 7.98
CA SER A 191 -11.28 -7.24 8.55
C SER A 191 -10.03 -8.08 8.70
N ILE A 192 -8.87 -7.44 8.56
CA ILE A 192 -7.55 -8.06 8.64
C ILE A 192 -6.74 -7.32 9.70
N ASP A 193 -6.25 -8.04 10.70
CA ASP A 193 -5.45 -7.50 11.80
C ASP A 193 -4.20 -8.35 12.06
N PRO A 194 -2.98 -7.78 12.04
CA PRO A 194 -2.70 -6.38 11.74
C PRO A 194 -2.80 -6.06 10.24
N VAL A 195 -3.24 -4.83 9.91
CA VAL A 195 -3.30 -4.34 8.51
C VAL A 195 -1.91 -3.99 7.97
N GLU A 196 -0.96 -3.67 8.85
CA GLU A 196 0.42 -3.34 8.52
C GLU A 196 1.37 -3.82 9.63
N GLY A 197 2.63 -4.04 9.29
CA GLY A 197 3.63 -4.38 10.30
C GLY A 197 5.00 -4.76 9.73
N GLU A 198 5.91 -5.09 10.62
CA GLU A 198 7.26 -5.51 10.28
C GLU A 198 7.44 -7.02 10.44
N LEU A 199 8.11 -7.63 9.48
CA LEU A 199 8.51 -9.03 9.45
C LEU A 199 10.01 -9.14 9.62
N TRP A 200 10.44 -9.74 10.71
CA TRP A 200 11.85 -9.98 10.99
C TRP A 200 12.44 -11.08 10.09
N PRO A 201 13.77 -11.08 9.88
CA PRO A 201 14.45 -12.14 9.15
C PRO A 201 14.13 -13.52 9.71
N HIS A 202 13.88 -14.48 8.83
CA HIS A 202 13.51 -15.86 9.18
C HIS A 202 12.34 -16.01 10.16
N SER A 203 11.50 -14.99 10.34
CA SER A 203 10.36 -15.02 11.25
C SER A 203 9.05 -15.23 10.51
N GLN A 204 7.98 -15.37 11.29
CA GLN A 204 6.62 -15.37 10.80
C GLN A 204 5.74 -14.49 11.68
N ILE A 205 4.65 -13.99 11.10
CA ILE A 205 3.61 -13.28 11.83
C ILE A 205 2.25 -13.88 11.48
N ASP A 206 1.41 -13.98 12.50
CA ASP A 206 0.03 -14.42 12.34
C ASP A 206 -0.87 -13.20 12.15
N VAL A 207 -1.68 -13.27 11.10
CA VAL A 207 -2.66 -12.26 10.71
C VAL A 207 -4.04 -12.85 10.93
N THR A 208 -4.88 -12.16 11.68
CA THR A 208 -6.25 -12.56 11.98
C THR A 208 -7.21 -11.93 10.98
N ILE A 209 -7.97 -12.77 10.29
CA ILE A 209 -9.07 -12.37 9.43
C ILE A 209 -10.36 -12.56 10.23
N SER A 210 -11.16 -11.51 10.36
CA SER A 210 -12.50 -11.58 10.96
C SER A 210 -13.56 -11.41 9.87
N PHE A 211 -14.65 -12.16 9.98
CA PHE A 211 -15.78 -12.16 9.05
C PHE A 211 -17.08 -11.92 9.80
N GLN A 212 -17.73 -10.80 9.51
CA GLN A 212 -18.98 -10.37 10.15
C GLN A 212 -20.04 -10.06 9.08
N PRO A 213 -20.84 -11.06 8.65
CA PRO A 213 -21.85 -10.85 7.63
C PRO A 213 -23.06 -10.07 8.18
N GLU A 214 -23.50 -9.06 7.44
CA GLU A 214 -24.75 -8.33 7.74
C GLU A 214 -25.98 -8.93 7.04
N LYS A 215 -25.78 -9.66 5.94
CA LYS A 215 -26.84 -10.22 5.10
C LYS A 215 -26.59 -11.70 4.83
N ALA A 216 -27.67 -12.46 4.72
CA ALA A 216 -27.60 -13.88 4.41
C ALA A 216 -27.27 -14.12 2.93
N LYS A 217 -25.98 -14.10 2.58
CA LYS A 217 -25.46 -14.29 1.21
C LYS A 217 -24.01 -14.78 1.24
N ASN A 218 -23.51 -15.14 0.06
CA ASN A 218 -22.09 -15.39 -0.13
C ASN A 218 -21.32 -14.08 -0.30
N TYR A 219 -20.18 -14.00 0.37
CA TYR A 219 -19.23 -12.89 0.32
C TYR A 219 -17.92 -13.37 -0.28
N SER A 220 -17.32 -12.53 -1.12
CA SER A 220 -16.01 -12.76 -1.72
C SER A 220 -15.30 -11.43 -1.82
N SER A 221 -14.05 -11.39 -1.34
CA SER A 221 -13.20 -10.21 -1.37
C SER A 221 -11.75 -10.63 -1.65
N VAL A 222 -10.91 -9.70 -2.10
CA VAL A 222 -9.49 -9.95 -2.34
C VAL A 222 -8.68 -8.84 -1.69
N ALA A 223 -7.80 -9.22 -0.78
CA ALA A 223 -6.82 -8.32 -0.18
C ALA A 223 -5.44 -8.58 -0.80
N TYR A 224 -4.63 -7.55 -0.95
CA TYR A 224 -3.30 -7.67 -1.55
C TYR A 224 -2.24 -7.29 -0.52
N CYS A 225 -1.41 -8.24 -0.11
CA CYS A 225 -0.29 -7.96 0.80
C CYS A 225 0.87 -7.37 -0.01
N ASP A 226 1.09 -6.08 0.16
CA ASP A 226 2.23 -5.35 -0.34
C ASP A 226 3.41 -5.54 0.61
N VAL A 227 4.57 -5.91 0.08
CA VAL A 227 5.76 -6.26 0.88
C VAL A 227 6.97 -5.54 0.31
N THR A 228 7.70 -4.83 1.17
CA THR A 228 8.89 -4.09 0.73
C THR A 228 9.94 -5.02 0.13
N GLY A 229 10.41 -4.70 -1.08
CA GLY A 229 11.40 -5.51 -1.79
C GLY A 229 10.79 -6.61 -2.65
N ARG A 230 9.47 -6.60 -2.85
CA ARG A 230 8.76 -7.45 -3.79
C ARG A 230 8.09 -6.60 -4.86
N GLU A 231 8.23 -6.99 -6.13
CA GLU A 231 7.60 -6.29 -7.27
C GLU A 231 6.09 -6.55 -7.33
N SER A 232 5.67 -7.77 -7.02
CA SER A 232 4.27 -8.20 -7.08
C SER A 232 3.64 -8.33 -5.70
N ARG A 233 2.48 -7.71 -5.49
CA ARG A 233 1.69 -7.92 -4.25
C ARG A 233 1.18 -9.36 -4.17
N LEU A 234 1.08 -9.90 -2.96
CA LEU A 234 0.59 -11.25 -2.70
C LEU A 234 -0.94 -11.24 -2.55
N PRO A 235 -1.71 -11.85 -3.46
CA PRO A 235 -3.17 -11.85 -3.36
C PRO A 235 -3.67 -12.87 -2.34
N LEU A 236 -4.59 -12.43 -1.48
CA LEU A 236 -5.34 -13.24 -0.54
C LEU A 236 -6.82 -13.19 -0.89
N ARG A 237 -7.38 -14.33 -1.33
CA ARG A 237 -8.82 -14.46 -1.61
C ARG A 237 -9.59 -14.83 -0.36
N LEU A 238 -10.51 -13.97 0.04
CA LEU A 238 -11.40 -14.17 1.19
C LEU A 238 -12.78 -14.60 0.69
N LYS A 239 -13.34 -15.66 1.27
CA LYS A 239 -14.69 -16.15 0.99
C LYS A 239 -15.40 -16.46 2.29
N GLY A 240 -16.70 -16.20 2.37
CA GLY A 240 -17.52 -16.52 3.53
C GLY A 240 -18.99 -16.58 3.17
N GLU A 241 -19.78 -17.31 3.98
CA GLU A 241 -21.23 -17.42 3.81
C GLU A 241 -21.93 -16.82 5.04
N GLY A 242 -22.78 -15.84 4.80
CA GLY A 242 -23.69 -15.30 5.82
C GLY A 242 -24.95 -16.15 5.91
N LEU A 243 -25.28 -16.62 7.11
CA LEU A 243 -26.49 -17.40 7.38
C LEU A 243 -27.58 -16.51 7.98
N GLY A 244 -28.79 -16.63 7.47
CA GLY A 244 -29.96 -15.99 8.08
C GLY A 244 -30.39 -16.70 9.38
N PRO A 245 -31.16 -16.04 10.25
CA PRO A 245 -31.72 -16.68 11.42
C PRO A 245 -32.63 -17.84 11.00
N LYS A 246 -32.45 -19.00 11.63
CA LYS A 246 -33.34 -20.16 11.42
C LYS A 246 -34.48 -20.08 12.43
N LEU A 247 -35.58 -19.44 12.02
CA LEU A 247 -36.82 -19.42 12.80
C LEU A 247 -37.64 -20.66 12.45
N ARG A 248 -38.09 -21.38 13.48
CA ARG A 248 -39.05 -22.46 13.36
C ARG A 248 -40.17 -22.19 14.35
N PHE A 249 -41.40 -22.10 13.86
CA PHE A 249 -42.56 -22.07 14.74
C PHE A 249 -42.72 -23.43 15.43
N SER A 250 -43.16 -23.43 16.68
CA SER A 250 -43.49 -24.66 17.42
C SER A 250 -44.69 -25.40 16.83
N PHE A 251 -45.48 -24.72 15.98
CA PHE A 251 -46.69 -25.23 15.34
C PHE A 251 -46.76 -24.81 13.88
N ASP A 252 -47.41 -25.63 13.04
CA ASP A 252 -47.69 -25.31 11.63
C ASP A 252 -49.01 -24.55 11.46
N SER A 253 -49.89 -24.61 12.47
CA SER A 253 -51.14 -23.84 12.56
C SER A 253 -51.48 -23.56 14.02
N LEU A 254 -51.92 -22.33 14.31
CA LEU A 254 -52.39 -21.91 15.64
C LEU A 254 -53.88 -21.60 15.55
N ASP A 255 -54.71 -22.41 16.19
CA ASP A 255 -56.13 -22.12 16.35
C ASP A 255 -56.32 -21.13 17.50
N ILE A 256 -56.76 -19.92 17.16
CA ILE A 256 -56.94 -18.80 18.09
C ILE A 256 -58.26 -18.96 18.89
N GLN A 257 -59.09 -19.96 18.57
CA GLN A 257 -60.42 -20.19 19.15
C GLN A 257 -61.34 -18.95 19.00
N ASN A 258 -62.56 -19.03 19.53
CA ASN A 258 -63.51 -17.92 19.47
C ASN A 258 -63.15 -16.85 20.51
N ILE A 259 -62.60 -15.72 20.06
CA ILE A 259 -62.32 -14.55 20.90
C ILE A 259 -63.47 -13.53 20.85
N PHE A 260 -63.75 -12.91 22.00
CA PHE A 260 -64.78 -11.87 22.10
C PHE A 260 -64.23 -10.49 21.73
N VAL A 261 -65.09 -9.65 21.17
CA VAL A 261 -64.77 -8.25 20.83
C VAL A 261 -64.29 -7.51 22.09
N ASN A 262 -63.17 -6.80 21.98
CA ASN A 262 -62.48 -6.07 23.07
C ASN A 262 -61.83 -6.95 24.18
N SER A 263 -61.54 -8.22 23.90
CA SER A 263 -60.72 -9.04 24.80
C SER A 263 -59.28 -9.20 24.29
N ALA A 264 -58.31 -9.12 25.19
CA ALA A 264 -56.92 -9.51 24.92
C ALA A 264 -56.71 -10.95 25.42
N HIS A 265 -56.20 -11.82 24.56
CA HIS A 265 -55.80 -13.18 24.90
C HIS A 265 -54.31 -13.36 24.61
N ALA A 266 -53.60 -13.96 25.56
CA ALA A 266 -52.22 -14.37 25.41
C ALA A 266 -52.20 -15.88 25.14
N TYR A 267 -51.42 -16.30 24.14
CA TYR A 267 -51.18 -17.69 23.82
C TYR A 267 -49.73 -17.98 24.23
N GLU A 268 -49.52 -18.97 25.11
CA GLU A 268 -48.19 -19.52 25.43
C GLU A 268 -47.76 -20.57 24.39
#